data_AF-A0A6C0JMZ3-F1
#
_entry.id   AF-A0A6C0JMZ3-F1
#
_cell.length_a   1.000
_cell.length_b   1.000
_cell.length_c   1.000
_cell.angle_alpha   90.00
_cell.angle_beta   90.00
_cell.angle_gamma   90.00
#
_symmetry.space_group_name_H-M   'P 1'
#
loop_
_entity.id
_entity.type
_entity.pdbx_description
1 polymer ?
#
loop_
_entity_poly.entity_id
_entity_poly.type
_entity_poly.pdbx_seq_one_letter_code
_entity_poly.pdbx_strand_id
1 'polypeptide(L)'
;MEKTFIVSIIITCLFVVIKVLEMKYVDKEWKPLKNIIRDAVIVFACSMIGSFLLFSMDGSITDFLNVVTDNKSFNMSATQIFTDEPGF
;
A
#
# COMPACT_ATOMS: atom_id res chain seq x y z
N MET A 1 -5.97 -4.78 -6.89
CA MET A 1 -6.01 -3.60 -7.77
C MET A 1 -7.11 -2.61 -7.40
N GLU A 2 -8.38 -3.02 -7.31
CA GLU A 2 -9.48 -2.08 -6.97
C GLU A 2 -9.34 -1.44 -5.58
N LYS A 3 -9.03 -2.26 -4.56
CA LYS A 3 -8.77 -1.79 -3.17
C LYS A 3 -7.60 -0.81 -3.09
N THR A 4 -6.54 -1.09 -3.86
CA THR A 4 -5.32 -0.27 -3.97
C THR A 4 -5.64 1.14 -4.50
N PHE A 5 -6.55 1.23 -5.46
CA PHE A 5 -7.00 2.48 -6.06
C PHE A 5 -7.88 3.31 -5.12
N ILE A 6 -8.73 2.64 -4.35
CA ILE A 6 -9.56 3.30 -3.32
C ILE A 6 -8.66 3.91 -2.24
N VAL A 7 -7.62 3.19 -1.81
CA VAL A 7 -6.68 3.68 -0.80
C VAL A 7 -5.90 4.91 -1.29
N SER A 8 -5.41 4.92 -2.54
CA SER A 8 -4.70 6.09 -3.09
C SER A 8 -5.60 7.33 -3.21
N ILE A 9 -6.87 7.15 -3.56
CA ILE A 9 -7.87 8.22 -3.60
C ILE A 9 -8.13 8.77 -2.18
N ILE A 10 -8.27 7.90 -1.18
CA ILE A 10 -8.48 8.33 0.20
C ILE A 10 -7.28 9.14 0.71
N ILE A 11 -6.05 8.66 0.46
CA ILE A 11 -4.81 9.33 0.89
C ILE A 11 -4.71 10.72 0.28
N THR A 12 -5.00 10.85 -1.02
CA THR A 12 -4.97 12.14 -1.70
C THR A 12 -6.05 13.09 -1.23
N CYS A 13 -7.26 12.59 -0.96
CA CYS A 13 -8.34 13.39 -0.39
C CYS A 13 -7.97 13.93 1.00
N LEU A 14 -7.42 13.07 1.87
CA LEU A 14 -6.89 13.45 3.19
C LEU A 14 -5.78 14.51 3.08
N PHE A 15 -4.84 14.34 2.14
CA PHE A 15 -3.78 15.31 1.90
C PHE A 15 -4.34 16.69 1.52
N VAL A 16 -5.33 16.75 0.61
CA VAL A 16 -5.97 18.01 0.22
C VAL A 16 -6.68 18.65 1.41
N VAL A 17 -7.40 17.88 2.22
CA VAL A 17 -8.07 18.40 3.42
C VAL A 17 -7.06 19.00 4.41
N ILE A 18 -5.97 18.28 4.70
CA ILE A 18 -4.92 18.76 5.59
C ILE A 18 -4.28 20.04 5.03
N LYS A 19 -4.00 20.10 3.72
CA LYS A 19 -3.41 21.28 3.09
C LYS A 19 -4.33 22.50 3.13
N VAL A 20 -5.64 22.30 2.94
CA VAL A 20 -6.65 23.36 3.08
C VAL A 20 -6.74 23.83 4.54
N LEU A 21 -6.65 22.92 5.51
CA LEU A 21 -6.60 23.28 6.93
C LEU A 21 -5.32 24.06 7.27
N GLU A 22 -4.17 23.65 6.76
CA GLU A 22 -2.88 24.35 6.94
C GLU A 22 -2.96 25.80 6.42
N MET A 23 -3.52 26.00 5.23
CA MET A 23 -3.74 27.34 4.66
C MET A 23 -4.69 28.19 5.51
N LYS A 24 -5.75 27.57 6.04
CA LYS A 24 -6.76 28.28 6.83
C LYS A 24 -6.28 28.66 8.24
N TYR A 25 -5.52 27.78 8.90
CA TYR A 25 -5.19 27.92 10.33
C TYR A 25 -3.74 28.33 10.60
N VAL A 26 -2.78 27.91 9.77
CA VAL A 26 -1.35 28.14 10.00
C VAL A 26 -0.84 29.32 9.20
N ASP A 27 -0.94 29.25 7.87
CA ASP A 27 -0.38 30.29 7.00
C ASP A 27 -1.22 31.58 7.01
N LYS A 28 -2.55 31.49 7.20
CA LYS A 28 -3.52 32.61 7.06
C LYS A 28 -3.46 33.38 5.73
N GLU A 29 -2.66 32.92 4.79
CA GLU A 29 -2.51 33.44 3.44
C GLU A 29 -3.00 32.41 2.43
N TRP A 30 -3.78 32.88 1.46
CA TRP A 30 -4.21 32.04 0.35
C TRP A 30 -3.04 31.84 -0.62
N LYS A 31 -2.22 30.81 -0.40
CA LYS A 31 -1.24 30.38 -1.41
C LYS A 31 -1.98 29.96 -2.69
N PRO A 32 -1.37 30.15 -3.87
CA PRO A 32 -2.03 29.83 -5.14
C PRO A 32 -2.44 28.36 -5.20
N LEU A 33 -3.72 28.10 -5.53
CA LEU A 33 -4.30 26.75 -5.68
C LEU A 33 -3.51 25.86 -6.66
N LYS A 34 -2.78 26.47 -7.60
CA LYS A 34 -1.88 25.78 -8.53
C LYS A 34 -0.84 24.92 -7.83
N ASN A 35 -0.32 25.37 -6.68
CA ASN A 35 0.69 24.64 -5.93
C ASN A 35 0.07 23.41 -5.24
N ILE A 36 -1.15 23.55 -4.69
CA ILE A 36 -1.88 22.44 -4.07
C ILE A 36 -2.16 21.34 -5.09
N ILE A 37 -2.59 21.70 -6.30
CA ILE A 37 -2.90 20.74 -7.35
C ILE A 37 -1.64 19.98 -7.77
N ARG A 38 -0.50 20.67 -7.93
CA ARG A 38 0.78 20.03 -8.23
C ARG A 38 1.16 19.03 -7.13
N ASP A 39 1.07 19.44 -5.87
CA ASP A 39 1.44 18.58 -4.74
C ASP A 39 0.49 17.39 -4.62
N ALA A 40 -0.82 17.59 -4.84
CA ALA A 40 -1.81 16.52 -4.81
C ALA A 40 -1.55 15.46 -5.90
N VAL A 41 -1.14 15.88 -7.10
CA VAL A 41 -0.76 14.94 -8.19
C VAL A 41 0.49 14.14 -7.81
N ILE A 42 1.48 14.78 -7.19
CA ILE A 42 2.69 14.09 -6.72
C ILE A 42 2.33 13.06 -5.63
N VAL A 43 1.50 13.44 -4.66
CA VAL A 43 1.03 12.55 -3.59
C VAL A 43 0.21 11.39 -4.16
N PHE A 44 -0.63 11.63 -5.17
CA PHE A 44 -1.37 10.58 -5.86
C PHE A 44 -0.42 9.55 -6.47
N ALA A 45 0.55 10.02 -7.28
CA ALA A 45 1.52 9.16 -7.93
C ALA A 45 2.35 8.37 -6.91
N CYS A 46 2.81 9.03 -5.84
CA CYS A 46 3.59 8.39 -4.77
C CYS A 46 2.77 7.33 -4.04
N SER A 47 1.50 7.61 -3.72
CA SER A 47 0.61 6.64 -3.07
C SER A 47 0.29 5.45 -3.96
N MET A 48 0.17 5.66 -5.28
CA MET A 48 -0.08 4.59 -6.25
C MET A 48 1.13 3.66 -6.36
N ILE A 49 2.33 4.20 -6.44
CA ILE A 49 3.58 3.44 -6.46
C ILE A 49 3.77 2.69 -5.12
N GLY A 50 3.59 3.37 -3.98
CA GLY A 50 3.72 2.74 -2.67
C GLY A 50 2.74 1.58 -2.47
N SER A 51 1.49 1.76 -2.91
CA SER A 51 0.48 0.70 -2.81
C SER A 51 0.75 -0.46 -3.78
N PHE A 52 1.37 -0.20 -4.94
CA PHE A 52 1.81 -1.23 -5.87
C PHE A 52 3.00 -2.05 -5.33
N LEU A 53 3.96 -1.39 -4.68
CA LEU A 53 5.07 -2.05 -4.00
C LEU A 53 4.57 -2.94 -2.86
N LEU A 54 3.64 -2.44 -2.03
CA LEU A 54 3.03 -3.24 -0.97
C LEU A 54 2.32 -4.47 -1.55
N PHE A 55 1.54 -4.32 -2.61
CA PHE A 55 0.88 -5.46 -3.26
C PHE A 55 1.87 -6.48 -3.82
N SER A 56 3.02 -6.01 -4.32
CA SER A 56 4.11 -6.89 -4.79
C SER A 56 4.78 -7.63 -3.62
N MET A 57 4.76 -7.05 -2.42
CA MET A 57 5.37 -7.59 -1.21
C MET A 57 4.39 -8.33 -0.30
N ASP A 58 3.08 -8.27 -0.56
CA ASP A 58 2.03 -8.79 0.34
C ASP A 58 2.31 -10.23 0.76
N GLY A 59 2.70 -11.11 -0.17
CA GLY A 59 3.05 -12.50 0.15
C GLY A 59 4.29 -12.65 1.03
N SER A 60 5.34 -11.86 0.78
CA SER A 60 6.60 -11.93 1.53
C SER A 60 6.49 -11.34 2.94
N ILE A 61 5.71 -10.26 3.10
CA ILE A 61 5.48 -9.63 4.39
C ILE A 61 4.58 -10.48 5.27
N THR A 62 3.50 -11.07 4.74
CA THR A 62 2.66 -11.97 5.53
C THR A 62 3.41 -13.23 5.95
N ASP A 63 4.25 -13.81 5.08
CA ASP A 63 5.07 -14.96 5.44
C ASP A 63 6.12 -14.61 6.51
N PHE A 64 6.78 -13.46 6.39
CA PHE A 64 7.71 -12.97 7.41
C PHE A 64 7.00 -12.75 8.75
N LEU A 65 5.85 -12.07 8.76
CA LEU A 65 5.08 -11.83 9.98
C LEU A 65 4.51 -13.11 10.58
N ASN A 66 4.14 -14.11 9.77
CA ASN A 66 3.71 -15.43 10.24
C ASN A 66 4.85 -16.21 10.90
N VAL A 67 6.07 -16.13 10.35
CA VAL A 67 7.28 -16.75 10.95
C VAL A 67 7.64 -16.08 12.28
N VAL A 68 7.55 -14.74 12.36
CA VAL A 68 7.86 -13.99 13.59
C VAL A 68 6.78 -14.17 14.67
N THR A 69 5.52 -14.33 14.27
CA THR A 69 4.36 -14.42 15.19
C THR A 69 3.96 -15.88 15.46
N ASP A 70 4.78 -16.86 15.05
CA ASP A 70 4.57 -18.31 15.22
C ASP A 70 3.16 -18.81 14.84
N ASN A 71 2.51 -18.12 13.89
CA ASN A 71 1.26 -18.56 13.30
C ASN A 71 1.61 -19.53 12.17
N LYS A 72 1.74 -20.83 12.51
CA LYS A 72 1.94 -21.91 11.54
C LYS A 72 0.76 -22.03 10.57
N SER A 73 0.76 -21.23 9.51
CA SER A 73 -0.01 -21.52 8.30
C SER A 73 0.96 -21.67 7.13
N PHE A 74 1.77 -22.74 7.18
CA PHE A 74 2.55 -23.18 6.02
C PHE A 74 1.59 -23.55 4.90
N ASN A 75 1.73 -22.89 3.75
CA ASN A 75 1.00 -23.26 2.54
C ASN A 75 1.56 -24.61 2.03
N MET A 76 0.92 -25.72 2.44
CA MET A 76 1.32 -27.11 2.16
C MET A 76 1.37 -27.49 0.67
N SER A 77 0.98 -26.60 -0.25
CA SER A 77 0.96 -26.89 -1.69
C SER A 77 2.35 -26.98 -2.32
N ALA A 78 3.40 -26.42 -1.69
CA ALA A 78 4.78 -26.45 -2.19
C ALA A 78 5.60 -27.66 -1.70
N THR A 79 5.12 -28.43 -0.71
CA THR A 79 5.84 -29.61 -0.18
C THR A 79 5.24 -30.89 -0.72
N GLN A 80 5.12 -30.98 -2.04
CA GLN A 80 4.80 -32.24 -2.72
C GLN A 80 6.05 -33.10 -2.63
N ILE A 81 6.16 -33.88 -1.55
CA ILE A 81 7.16 -34.93 -1.46
C ILE A 81 6.64 -36.01 -2.41
N PHE A 82 7.33 -36.21 -3.53
CA PHE A 82 7.10 -37.33 -4.43
C PHE A 82 7.36 -38.64 -3.68
N THR A 83 6.36 -39.15 -2.98
CA THR A 83 6.34 -40.50 -2.41
C THR A 83 5.61 -41.45 -3.35
N ASP A 84 5.72 -41.24 -4.67
CA ASP A 84 5.28 -42.28 -5.59
C ASP A 84 6.23 -43.45 -5.43
N GLU A 85 5.66 -44.55 -4.93
CA GLU A 85 6.31 -45.85 -4.79
C GLU A 85 6.97 -46.21 -6.13
N PRO A 86 8.23 -46.67 -6.15
CA PRO A 86 8.91 -46.98 -7.41
C PRO A 86 8.14 -48.12 -8.08
N GLY A 87 7.37 -47.77 -9.11
CA GLY A 87 6.77 -48.73 -10.01
C GLY A 87 7.89 -49.51 -10.69
N PHE A 88 8.09 -50.75 -10.25
CA PHE A 88 8.91 -51.75 -10.91
C PHE A 88 8.41 -52.03 -12.33
#